data_AF-A0A959WM37-F1
#
_entry.id   AF-A0A959WM37-F1
#
_cell.length_a   1.000
_cell.length_b   1.000
_cell.length_c   1.000
_cell.angle_alpha   90.00
_cell.angle_beta   90.00
_cell.angle_gamma   90.00
#
_symmetry.space_group_name_H-M   'P 1'
#
loop_
_entity.id
_entity.type
_entity.pdbx_description
1 polymer ?
#
loop_
_entity_poly.entity_id
_entity_poly.type
_entity_poly.pdbx_seq_one_letter_code
_entity_poly.pdbx_strand_id
1 'polypeptide(L)'
;MNPSSHSHLSARVVTDVQALRPFTERWRELAILDGSPFGTPEWFDAALDATPGALPAVVVLTSGDELLGLLPFGAGVASERADPPVPG
;
A
#
# COMPACT_ATOMS: atom_id res chain seq x y z
N MET A 1 -17.13 -36.07 0.95
CA MET A 1 -17.21 -34.88 0.09
C MET A 1 -16.75 -33.71 0.93
N ASN A 2 -15.52 -33.24 0.72
CA ASN A 2 -15.00 -32.06 1.41
C ASN A 2 -15.45 -30.84 0.62
N PRO A 3 -16.13 -29.85 1.21
CA PRO A 3 -16.43 -28.62 0.49
C PRO A 3 -15.09 -27.97 0.13
N SER A 4 -14.90 -27.68 -1.16
CA SER A 4 -13.78 -26.89 -1.65
C SER A 4 -13.72 -25.61 -0.82
N SER A 5 -12.72 -25.49 0.06
CA SER A 5 -12.39 -24.22 0.71
C SER A 5 -11.90 -23.30 -0.39
N HIS A 6 -12.82 -22.58 -1.03
CA HIS A 6 -12.45 -21.47 -1.89
C HIS A 6 -11.81 -20.44 -0.98
N SER A 7 -10.48 -20.38 -0.98
CA SER A 7 -9.75 -19.33 -0.28
C SER A 7 -10.24 -17.99 -0.84
N HIS A 8 -10.95 -17.23 -0.01
CA HIS A 8 -11.55 -15.98 -0.42
C HIS A 8 -10.44 -14.94 -0.54
N LEU A 9 -10.26 -14.40 -1.75
CA LEU A 9 -9.37 -13.28 -1.98
C LEU A 9 -9.97 -12.01 -1.37
N SER A 10 -9.14 -11.28 -0.62
CA SER A 10 -9.50 -10.01 0.00
C SER A 10 -8.45 -8.96 -0.30
N ALA A 11 -8.90 -7.78 -0.70
CA ALA A 11 -8.05 -6.61 -0.88
C ALA A 11 -8.52 -5.48 0.05
N ARG A 12 -7.59 -4.86 0.76
CA ARG A 12 -7.88 -3.72 1.64
C ARG A 12 -6.79 -2.66 1.54
N VAL A 13 -7.17 -1.41 1.77
CA VAL A 13 -6.21 -0.31 1.91
C VAL A 13 -5.79 -0.21 3.38
N VAL A 14 -4.49 -0.18 3.62
CA VAL A 14 -3.88 0.06 4.92
C VAL A 14 -3.22 1.43 4.87
N THR A 15 -3.68 2.34 5.73
CA THR A 15 -3.15 3.71 5.84
C THR A 15 -2.34 3.95 7.11
N ASP A 16 -2.33 2.99 8.04
CA ASP A 16 -1.44 3.00 9.18
C ASP A 16 -0.20 2.15 8.87
N VAL A 17 0.96 2.79 8.74
CA VAL A 17 2.24 2.12 8.48
C VAL A 17 2.57 1.11 9.59
N GLN A 18 2.17 1.37 10.84
CA GLN A 18 2.43 0.43 11.93
C GLN A 18 1.67 -0.88 11.75
N ALA A 19 0.50 -0.85 11.11
CA ALA A 19 -0.27 -2.03 10.77
C ALA A 19 0.36 -2.90 9.66
N LEU A 20 1.41 -2.40 8.98
CA LEU A 20 2.17 -3.13 7.97
C LEU A 20 3.35 -3.92 8.53
N ARG A 21 3.77 -3.65 9.78
CA ARG A 21 4.90 -4.35 10.42
C ARG A 21 4.84 -5.88 10.36
N PRO A 22 3.68 -6.54 10.55
CA PRO A 22 3.60 -8.00 10.45
C PRO A 22 3.88 -8.55 9.05
N PHE A 23 3.77 -7.70 8.02
CA PHE A 23 3.93 -8.08 6.62
C PHE A 23 5.33 -7.78 6.07
N THR A 24 6.20 -7.07 6.81
CA THR A 24 7.48 -6.54 6.30
C THR A 24 8.37 -7.61 5.67
N GLU A 25 8.54 -8.78 6.31
CA GLU A 25 9.37 -9.86 5.76
C GLU A 25 8.78 -10.41 4.45
N ARG A 26 7.49 -10.75 4.47
CA ARG A 26 6.79 -11.26 3.29
C ARG A 26 6.73 -10.24 2.15
N TRP A 27 6.63 -8.95 2.48
CA TRP A 27 6.69 -7.86 1.51
C TRP A 27 8.05 -7.86 0.78
N ARG A 28 9.18 -7.96 1.50
CA ARG A 28 10.50 -8.05 0.86
C ARG A 28 10.61 -9.25 -0.08
N GLU A 29 10.11 -10.41 0.33
CA GLU A 29 10.11 -11.61 -0.51
C GLU A 29 9.32 -11.38 -1.81
N LEU A 30 8.13 -10.78 -1.69
CA LEU A 30 7.29 -10.45 -2.85
C LEU A 30 7.96 -9.43 -3.77
N ALA A 31 8.66 -8.42 -3.22
CA ALA A 31 9.42 -7.45 -3.99
C ALA A 31 10.58 -8.09 -4.77
N ILE A 32 11.27 -9.06 -4.16
CA ILE A 32 12.33 -9.85 -4.82
C ILE A 32 11.74 -10.67 -5.98
N LEU A 33 10.59 -11.32 -5.76
CA LEU A 33 9.91 -12.12 -6.78
C LEU A 33 9.40 -11.26 -7.96
N ASP A 34 8.88 -10.07 -7.67
CA ASP A 34 8.44 -9.10 -8.68
C ASP A 34 9.61 -8.43 -9.42
N GLY A 35 10.83 -8.54 -8.88
CA GLY A 35 12.02 -7.89 -9.44
C GLY A 35 11.99 -6.37 -9.33
N SER A 36 11.14 -5.82 -8.46
CA SER A 36 10.92 -4.39 -8.32
C SER A 36 11.69 -3.83 -7.12
N PRO A 37 12.76 -3.04 -7.34
CA PRO A 37 13.49 -2.41 -6.24
C PRO A 37 12.67 -1.31 -5.54
N PHE A 38 11.58 -0.85 -6.18
CA PHE A 38 10.65 0.15 -5.65
C PHE A 38 9.49 -0.48 -4.88
N GLY A 39 9.38 -1.82 -4.93
CA GLY A 39 8.36 -2.57 -4.24
C GLY A 39 8.76 -2.95 -2.82
N THR A 40 9.87 -2.47 -2.26
CA THR A 40 10.32 -2.85 -0.90
C THR A 40 9.74 -1.93 0.18
N PRO A 41 9.60 -2.41 1.43
CA PRO A 41 9.21 -1.57 2.55
C PRO A 41 10.22 -0.43 2.78
N GLU A 42 11.53 -0.67 2.62
CA GLU A 42 12.55 0.37 2.79
C GLU A 42 12.40 1.51 1.78
N TRP A 43 12.10 1.17 0.53
CA TRP A 43 11.89 2.19 -0.50
C TRP A 43 10.63 2.99 -0.22
N PHE A 44 9.56 2.33 0.24
CA PHE A 44 8.33 3.02 0.63
C PHE A 44 8.54 4.00 1.79
N ASP A 45 9.24 3.57 2.85
CA ASP A 45 9.58 4.43 3.99
C ASP A 45 10.41 5.64 3.52
N ALA A 46 11.43 5.40 2.69
CA ALA A 46 12.25 6.48 2.12
C ALA A 46 11.45 7.43 1.22
N ALA A 47 10.47 6.92 0.47
CA ALA A 47 9.60 7.73 -0.38
C ALA A 47 8.65 8.63 0.43
N LEU A 48 8.15 8.13 1.57
CA LEU A 48 7.33 8.92 2.49
C LEU A 48 8.17 10.02 3.16
N ASP A 49 9.37 9.70 3.63
CA ASP A 49 10.29 10.68 4.21
C ASP A 49 10.68 11.77 3.20
N ALA A 50 10.84 11.40 1.94
CA ALA A 50 11.17 12.33 0.85
C ALA A 50 9.97 13.18 0.39
N THR A 51 8.74 12.86 0.80
CA THR A 51 7.51 13.53 0.35
C THR A 51 6.70 14.08 1.53
N PRO A 52 7.11 15.23 2.12
CA PRO A 52 6.38 15.82 3.22
C PRO A 52 4.90 16.05 2.90
N GLY A 53 4.02 15.56 3.76
CA GLY A 53 2.56 15.65 3.60
C GLY A 53 1.92 14.54 2.77
N ALA A 54 2.70 13.59 2.23
CA ALA A 54 2.15 12.36 1.68
C ALA A 54 1.50 11.51 2.77
N LEU A 55 0.31 10.99 2.48
CA LEU A 55 -0.36 10.02 3.32
C LEU A 55 0.08 8.61 2.89
N PRO A 56 0.52 7.76 3.82
CA PRO A 56 0.80 6.37 3.52
C PRO A 56 -0.47 5.63 3.11
N ALA A 57 -0.42 4.91 2.00
CA ALA A 57 -1.50 4.03 1.58
C ALA A 57 -0.92 2.80 0.89
N VAL A 58 -1.24 1.61 1.39
CA VAL A 58 -0.79 0.34 0.79
C VAL A 58 -2.00 -0.56 0.58
N VAL A 59 -2.21 -1.01 -0.65
CA VAL A 59 -3.19 -2.08 -0.92
C VAL A 59 -2.56 -3.40 -0.53
N VAL A 60 -3.24 -4.16 0.33
CA VAL A 60 -2.83 -5.47 0.81
C VAL A 60 -3.78 -6.50 0.22
N LEU A 61 -3.24 -7.45 -0.56
CA LEU A 61 -3.98 -8.58 -1.13
C LEU A 61 -3.69 -9.84 -0.32
N THR A 62 -4.75 -10.48 0.17
CA THR A 62 -4.68 -11.67 1.03
C THR A 62 -5.59 -12.79 0.53
N SER A 63 -5.23 -14.02 0.86
CA SER A 63 -6.06 -15.21 0.72
C SER A 63 -6.14 -15.90 2.08
N GLY A 64 -7.22 -15.67 2.82
CA GLY A 64 -7.23 -15.96 4.27
C GLY A 64 -6.19 -15.12 5.00
N ASP A 65 -5.30 -15.75 5.76
CA ASP A 65 -4.21 -15.08 6.48
C ASP A 65 -2.91 -14.95 5.65
N GLU A 66 -2.89 -15.51 4.44
CA GLU A 66 -1.72 -15.45 3.56
C GLU A 66 -1.67 -14.14 2.79
N LEU A 67 -0.53 -13.46 2.85
CA LEU A 67 -0.24 -12.28 2.05
C LEU A 67 0.25 -12.69 0.65
N LEU A 68 -0.50 -12.27 -0.37
CA LEU A 68 -0.23 -12.58 -1.78
C LEU A 68 0.40 -11.41 -2.54
N GLY A 69 0.17 -10.18 -2.10
CA GLY A 69 0.65 -9.00 -2.80
C GLY A 69 0.50 -7.73 -1.98
N LEU A 70 1.37 -6.76 -2.24
CA LEU A 70 1.26 -5.39 -1.77
C LEU A 70 1.43 -4.43 -2.93
N LEU A 71 0.73 -3.30 -2.87
CA LEU A 71 0.93 -2.20 -3.80
C LEU A 71 1.00 -0.89 -3.00
N PRO A 72 2.20 -0.32 -2.79
CA PRO A 72 2.37 0.93 -2.07
C PRO A 72 2.03 2.16 -2.93
N PHE A 73 1.44 3.17 -2.29
CA PHE A 73 1.08 4.46 -2.87
C PHE A 73 1.45 5.60 -1.92
N GLY A 74 1.90 6.73 -2.48
CA GLY A 74 1.85 8.02 -1.81
C GLY A 74 0.52 8.69 -2.14
N ALA A 75 -0.39 8.82 -1.17
CA ALA A 75 -1.65 9.52 -1.38
C ALA A 75 -1.47 11.01 -1.04
N GLY A 76 -1.75 11.90 -2.00
CA GLY A 76 -1.94 13.31 -1.71
C GLY A 76 -3.40 13.56 -1.36
N VAL A 77 -3.67 14.40 -0.36
CA VAL A 77 -4.94 15.13 -0.35
C VAL A 77 -4.86 16.13 -1.50
N ALA A 78 -5.80 16.07 -2.44
CA ALA A 78 -5.97 17.17 -3.37
C ALA A 78 -6.27 18.40 -2.48
N SER A 79 -5.31 19.33 -2.36
CA SER A 79 -5.69 20.69 -2.00
C SER A 79 -6.78 21.07 -2.99
N GLU A 80 -7.95 21.47 -2.48
CA GLU A 80 -8.93 22.16 -3.31
C GLU A 80 -8.13 23.13 -4.18
N ARG A 81 -8.21 22.98 -5.51
CA ARG A 81 -7.74 24.04 -6.39
C ARG A 81 -8.53 25.25 -5.92
N ALA A 82 -7.86 26.17 -5.23
CA ALA A 82 -8.47 27.43 -4.88
C ALA A 82 -8.91 28.01 -6.22
N ASP A 83 -10.23 28.10 -6.43
CA ASP A 83 -10.75 28.78 -7.59
C ASP A 83 -10.12 30.19 -7.58
N PRO A 84 -9.50 30.63 -8.69
CA PRO A 84 -8.99 31.98 -8.75
C PRO A 84 -10.15 32.93 -8.45
N PRO A 85 -9.95 33.98 -7.64
CA PRO A 85 -11.02 34.92 -7.32
C PRO A 85 -11.59 35.46 -8.62
N VAL A 86 -12.92 35.37 -8.78
CA VAL A 86 -13.64 35.97 -9.89
C VAL A 86 -13.35 37.47 -9.86
N PRO A 87 -12.79 38.08 -10.92
CA PRO A 87 -12.64 39.53 -10.98
C PRO A 87 -14.03 40.18 -10.93
N GLY A 88 -14.25 41.03 -9.93
CA GLY A 88 -15.40 41.93 -9.86
C GLY A 88 -15.24 43.15 -10.75
#